data_AF-A0AAV9S3P0-F1
#
_entry.id   AF-A0AAV9S3P0-F1
#
_cell.length_a   1.000
_cell.length_b   1.000
_cell.length_c   1.000
_cell.angle_alpha   90.00
_cell.angle_beta   90.00
_cell.angle_gamma   90.00
#
_symmetry.space_group_name_H-M   'P 1'
#
loop_
_entity.id
_entity.type
_entity.pdbx_description
1 polymer ?
#
loop_
_entity_poly.entity_id
_entity_poly.type
_entity_poly.pdbx_seq_one_letter_code
_entity_poly.pdbx_strand_id
1 'polypeptide(L)'
;MSQTNPDKDSPASEAKKTISLPTSRVRLIMKSSPDVSSINQDALFLTTKATELFVQHLALTSFTNGSGREANTLDYSDLAKTAEETETFHFLTDILPKKILARDYLNSLEQLEDEDADV
;
A
#
# COMPACT_ATOMS: atom_id res chain seq x y z
N MET A 1 59.91 -4.41 -6.03
CA MET A 1 59.19 -4.59 -4.76
C MET A 1 58.04 -3.59 -4.73
N SER A 2 56.83 -4.06 -4.35
CA SER A 2 55.77 -3.26 -3.71
C SER A 2 55.01 -2.27 -4.61
N GLN A 3 53.69 -2.25 -4.76
CA GLN A 3 52.57 -3.07 -4.26
C GLN A 3 51.43 -2.95 -5.29
N THR A 4 50.77 -4.05 -5.62
CA THR A 4 49.45 -4.06 -6.26
C THR A 4 48.40 -4.05 -5.14
N ASN A 5 47.57 -3.00 -5.08
CA ASN A 5 46.37 -2.99 -4.25
C ASN A 5 45.24 -3.68 -5.01
N PRO A 6 44.62 -4.76 -4.49
CA PRO A 6 43.34 -5.22 -4.98
C PRO A 6 42.25 -4.45 -4.21
N ASP A 7 41.52 -3.60 -4.91
CA ASP A 7 40.28 -3.05 -4.36
C ASP A 7 39.32 -4.21 -4.09
N LYS A 8 39.07 -4.40 -2.79
CA LYS A 8 38.23 -5.43 -2.22
C LYS A 8 36.78 -5.01 -2.40
N ASP A 9 36.17 -5.45 -3.50
CA ASP A 9 34.72 -5.47 -3.67
C ASP A 9 34.09 -6.22 -2.49
N SER A 10 33.64 -5.45 -1.50
CA SER A 10 32.89 -5.97 -0.37
C SER A 10 31.44 -6.14 -0.81
N PRO A 11 30.83 -7.34 -0.70
CA PRO A 11 29.47 -7.62 -1.17
C PRO A 11 28.37 -6.88 -0.39
N ALA A 12 28.72 -6.02 0.56
CA ALA A 12 27.80 -5.21 1.34
C ALA A 12 27.28 -3.96 0.59
N SER A 13 27.91 -3.55 -0.52
CA SER A 13 27.54 -2.32 -1.25
C SER A 13 26.48 -2.53 -2.33
N GLU A 14 26.40 -3.70 -2.96
CA GLU A 14 25.40 -3.99 -4.00
C GLU A 14 23.99 -4.22 -3.44
N ALA A 15 23.88 -4.76 -2.23
CA ALA A 15 22.59 -4.97 -1.57
C ALA A 15 21.83 -3.64 -1.28
N LYS A 16 22.53 -2.50 -1.23
CA LYS A 16 21.89 -1.18 -1.06
C LYS A 16 21.13 -0.71 -2.30
N LYS A 17 21.41 -1.26 -3.49
CA LYS A 17 20.69 -0.90 -4.73
C LYS A 17 19.45 -1.74 -4.97
N THR A 18 19.28 -2.86 -4.25
CA THR A 18 18.15 -3.74 -4.51
C THR A 18 16.88 -3.21 -3.89
N ILE A 19 16.93 -2.60 -2.69
CA ILE A 19 15.79 -2.08 -1.92
C ILE A 19 15.82 -0.55 -1.79
N SER A 20 14.67 0.08 -2.06
CA SER A 20 14.43 1.52 -1.93
C SER A 20 13.78 1.91 -0.60
N LEU A 21 12.96 1.04 -0.02
CA LEU A 21 12.32 1.32 1.28
C LEU A 21 13.31 1.14 2.45
N PRO A 22 13.26 2.02 3.47
CA PRO A 22 14.13 1.89 4.64
C PRO A 22 13.76 0.65 5.47
N THR A 23 14.60 -0.39 5.40
CA THR A 23 14.42 -1.67 6.10
C THR A 23 14.20 -1.53 7.61
N SER A 24 14.82 -0.53 8.25
CA SER A 24 14.60 -0.24 9.67
C SER A 24 13.16 0.16 9.98
N ARG A 25 12.52 0.93 9.09
CA ARG A 25 11.11 1.35 9.23
C ARG A 25 10.16 0.18 9.02
N VAL A 26 10.43 -0.66 8.02
CA VAL A 26 9.64 -1.88 7.79
C VAL A 26 9.73 -2.80 9.01
N ARG A 27 10.93 -3.01 9.56
CA ARG A 27 11.10 -3.80 10.79
C ARG A 27 10.29 -3.23 11.97
N LEU A 28 10.30 -1.91 12.15
CA LEU A 28 9.54 -1.25 13.21
C LEU A 28 8.03 -1.49 13.06
N ILE A 29 7.51 -1.38 11.84
CA ILE A 29 6.09 -1.64 11.55
C ILE A 29 5.76 -3.12 11.76
N MET A 30 6.60 -4.05 11.29
CA MET A 30 6.39 -5.48 11.55
C MET A 30 6.34 -5.80 13.06
N LYS A 31 7.16 -5.11 13.87
CA LYS A 31 7.19 -5.26 15.34
C LYS A 31 6.07 -4.53 16.09
N SER A 32 5.26 -3.69 15.44
CA SER A 32 4.11 -3.08 16.12
C SER A 32 2.97 -4.07 16.33
N SER A 33 2.97 -5.20 15.63
CA SER A 33 2.02 -6.28 15.86
C SER A 33 2.39 -7.04 17.15
N PRO A 34 1.42 -7.25 18.08
CA PRO A 34 1.69 -7.85 19.39
C PRO A 34 2.24 -9.29 19.30
N ASP A 35 1.94 -10.00 18.21
CA ASP A 35 2.36 -11.39 18.00
C ASP A 35 3.76 -11.55 17.39
N VAL A 36 4.45 -10.45 17.08
CA VAL A 36 5.76 -10.46 16.41
C VAL A 36 6.90 -10.16 17.39
N SER A 37 7.48 -11.22 17.96
CA SER A 37 8.60 -11.10 18.91
C SER A 37 9.96 -10.91 18.22
N SER A 38 10.25 -11.72 17.20
CA SER A 38 11.51 -11.71 16.45
C SER A 38 11.25 -11.85 14.95
N ILE A 39 12.14 -11.28 14.14
CA ILE A 39 12.00 -11.24 12.68
C ILE A 39 13.33 -11.64 12.05
N ASN A 40 13.31 -12.71 11.26
CA ASN A 40 14.44 -13.16 10.45
C ASN A 40 14.81 -12.11 9.38
N GLN A 41 16.10 -11.98 9.04
CA GLN A 41 16.59 -11.05 8.02
C GLN A 41 16.00 -11.34 6.63
N ASP A 42 15.88 -12.61 6.23
CA ASP A 42 15.32 -12.96 4.92
C ASP A 42 13.83 -12.59 4.82
N ALA A 43 13.07 -12.85 5.89
CA ALA A 43 11.66 -12.45 5.97
C ALA A 43 11.50 -10.94 5.91
N LEU A 44 12.38 -10.19 6.58
CA LEU A 44 12.39 -8.73 6.53
C LEU A 44 12.74 -8.21 5.13
N PHE A 45 13.75 -8.77 4.48
CA PHE A 45 14.13 -8.42 3.12
C PHE A 45 12.98 -8.66 2.14
N LEU A 46 12.37 -9.84 2.19
CA LEU A 46 11.23 -10.22 1.36
C LEU A 46 10.02 -9.31 1.59
N THR A 47 9.68 -9.03 2.85
CA THR A 47 8.55 -8.14 3.20
C THR A 47 8.81 -6.73 2.69
N THR A 48 10.04 -6.24 2.81
CA THR A 48 10.41 -4.91 2.30
C THR A 48 10.23 -4.83 0.78
N LYS A 49 10.69 -5.86 0.06
CA LYS A 49 10.51 -6.00 -1.39
C LYS A 49 9.05 -6.12 -1.82
N ALA A 50 8.28 -6.95 -1.12
CA ALA A 50 6.86 -7.12 -1.37
C ALA A 50 6.10 -5.80 -1.16
N THR A 51 6.47 -5.01 -0.15
CA THR A 51 5.85 -3.71 0.13
C THR A 51 6.08 -2.71 -1.01
N GLU A 52 7.28 -2.68 -1.59
CA GLU A 52 7.55 -1.85 -2.77
C GLU A 52 6.71 -2.23 -3.98
N LEU A 53 6.66 -3.53 -4.27
CA LEU A 53 5.86 -4.06 -5.37
C LEU A 53 4.37 -3.83 -5.13
N PHE A 54 3.92 -3.95 -3.89
CA PHE A 54 2.54 -3.68 -3.50
C PHE A 54 2.15 -2.22 -3.77
N VAL A 55 2.98 -1.25 -3.37
CA VAL A 55 2.70 0.18 -3.63
C VAL A 55 2.62 0.46 -5.14
N GLN A 56 3.55 -0.10 -5.92
CA GLN A 56 3.52 0.04 -7.38
C GLN A 56 2.27 -0.60 -7.98
N HIS A 57 1.90 -1.80 -7.52
CA HIS A 57 0.74 -2.51 -8.00
C HIS A 57 -0.56 -1.77 -7.66
N LEU A 58 -0.72 -1.30 -6.43
CA LEU A 58 -1.88 -0.50 -6.02
C LEU A 58 -2.01 0.77 -6.87
N ALA A 59 -0.92 1.51 -7.06
CA ALA A 59 -0.91 2.73 -7.86
C ALA A 59 -1.29 2.46 -9.32
N LEU A 60 -0.69 1.44 -9.94
CA LEU A 60 -0.96 1.07 -11.33
C LEU A 60 -2.40 0.60 -11.50
N THR A 61 -2.89 -0.32 -10.66
CA THR A 61 -4.26 -0.84 -10.75
C THR A 61 -5.28 0.27 -10.55
N SER A 62 -5.03 1.18 -9.60
CA SER A 62 -5.92 2.32 -9.36
C SER A 62 -5.92 3.29 -10.53
N PHE A 63 -4.76 3.52 -11.15
CA PHE A 63 -4.64 4.36 -12.33
C PHE A 63 -5.33 3.75 -13.56
N THR A 64 -5.27 2.43 -13.73
CA THR A 64 -5.87 1.74 -14.88
C THR A 64 -7.37 1.55 -14.77
N ASN A 65 -7.89 1.33 -13.56
CA ASN A 65 -9.30 1.04 -13.30
C ASN A 65 -10.12 2.32 -13.01
N GLY A 66 -9.44 3.39 -12.62
CA GLY A 66 -10.02 4.72 -12.43
C GLY A 66 -10.04 5.55 -13.71
N SER A 67 -10.30 6.85 -13.55
CA SER A 67 -10.26 7.84 -14.64
C SER A 67 -8.83 8.20 -15.08
N GLY A 68 -7.81 7.59 -14.45
CA GLY A 68 -6.42 7.98 -14.62
C GLY A 68 -5.88 7.81 -16.04
N ARG A 69 -6.37 6.83 -16.83
CA ARG A 69 -5.95 6.68 -18.23
C ARG A 69 -6.37 7.85 -19.12
N GLU A 70 -7.49 8.49 -18.80
CA GLU A 70 -8.06 9.58 -19.58
C GLU A 70 -7.54 10.94 -19.07
N ALA A 71 -7.52 11.11 -17.75
CA ALA A 71 -7.10 12.35 -17.10
C ALA A 71 -5.57 12.47 -16.92
N ASN A 72 -4.83 11.36 -17.08
CA ASN A 72 -3.40 11.24 -16.79
C ASN A 72 -3.03 11.70 -15.35
N THR A 73 -3.95 11.48 -14.41
CA THR A 73 -3.79 11.76 -12.98
C THR A 73 -4.18 10.52 -12.17
N LEU A 74 -3.76 10.44 -10.92
CA LEU A 74 -4.23 9.43 -9.97
C LEU A 74 -4.79 10.14 -8.75
N ASP A 75 -6.09 10.06 -8.55
CA ASP A 75 -6.78 10.75 -7.47
C ASP A 75 -7.16 9.78 -6.35
N TYR A 76 -7.44 10.34 -5.17
CA TYR A 76 -7.85 9.54 -4.01
C TYR A 76 -9.10 8.69 -4.29
N SER A 77 -10.05 9.21 -5.09
CA SER A 77 -11.27 8.48 -5.48
C SER A 77 -10.95 7.21 -6.25
N ASP A 78 -9.90 7.20 -7.08
CA ASP A 78 -9.48 6.02 -7.83
C ASP A 78 -8.93 4.94 -6.88
N LEU A 79 -8.14 5.35 -5.89
CA LEU A 79 -7.61 4.45 -4.85
C LEU A 79 -8.74 3.85 -4.00
N ALA A 80 -9.66 4.69 -3.52
CA ALA A 80 -10.79 4.24 -2.70
C ALA A 80 -11.73 3.30 -3.48
N LYS A 81 -11.98 3.60 -4.76
CA LYS A 81 -12.75 2.74 -5.65
C LYS A 81 -12.06 1.39 -5.87
N THR A 82 -10.76 1.41 -6.10
CA THR A 82 -9.97 0.18 -6.32
C THR A 82 -9.94 -0.70 -5.07
N ALA A 83 -9.85 -0.11 -3.88
CA ALA A 83 -9.92 -0.82 -2.61
C ALA A 83 -11.27 -1.52 -2.40
N GLU A 84 -12.38 -0.95 -2.87
CA GLU A 84 -13.71 -1.54 -2.74
C GLU A 84 -14.05 -2.55 -3.84
N GLU A 85 -13.60 -2.34 -5.07
CA GLU A 85 -14.00 -3.18 -6.22
C GLU A 85 -13.08 -4.36 -6.47
N THR A 86 -11.86 -4.34 -5.91
CA THR A 86 -10.87 -5.39 -6.14
C THR A 86 -10.66 -6.22 -4.88
N GLU A 87 -11.02 -7.50 -4.93
CA GLU A 87 -10.97 -8.42 -3.79
C GLU A 87 -9.61 -8.45 -3.07
N THR A 88 -8.51 -8.43 -3.82
CA THR A 88 -7.14 -8.43 -3.27
C THR A 88 -6.80 -7.17 -2.48
N PHE A 89 -7.56 -6.08 -2.65
CA PHE A 89 -7.39 -4.82 -1.94
C PHE A 89 -8.47 -4.55 -0.88
N HIS A 90 -9.41 -5.48 -0.65
CA HIS A 90 -10.48 -5.28 0.34
C HIS A 90 -9.96 -4.99 1.76
N PHE A 91 -8.78 -5.48 2.12
CA PHE A 91 -8.16 -5.16 3.42
C PHE A 91 -7.86 -3.66 3.60
N LEU A 92 -7.94 -2.85 2.54
CA LEU A 92 -7.76 -1.40 2.56
C LEU A 92 -9.07 -0.62 2.68
N THR A 93 -10.26 -1.23 2.62
CA THR A 93 -11.54 -0.47 2.61
C THR A 93 -11.70 0.43 3.82
N ASP A 94 -11.27 -0.04 4.99
CA ASP A 94 -11.34 0.72 6.24
C ASP A 94 -10.27 1.83 6.32
N ILE A 95 -9.22 1.72 5.51
CA ILE A 95 -8.08 2.66 5.47
C ILE A 95 -8.26 3.71 4.37
N LEU A 96 -8.88 3.32 3.25
CA LEU A 96 -9.16 4.12 2.07
C LEU A 96 -10.67 4.18 1.79
N PRO A 97 -11.49 4.70 2.72
CA PRO A 97 -12.93 4.73 2.53
C PRO A 97 -13.31 5.70 1.40
N LYS A 98 -14.39 5.37 0.68
CA LYS A 98 -15.05 6.31 -0.24
C LYS A 98 -15.62 7.47 0.57
N LYS A 99 -15.36 8.69 0.10
CA LYS A 99 -15.89 9.90 0.73
C LYS A 99 -17.34 10.08 0.32
N ILE A 100 -18.21 10.31 1.31
CA ILE A 100 -19.60 10.73 1.12
C ILE A 100 -19.78 12.11 1.75
N LEU A 101 -20.55 12.99 1.12
CA LEU A 101 -20.90 14.26 1.74
C LEU A 101 -21.93 14.02 2.84
N ALA A 102 -21.81 14.74 3.95
CA ALA A 102 -22.75 14.61 5.07
C ALA A 102 -24.21 14.81 4.62
N ARG A 103 -24.46 15.75 3.72
CA ARG A 103 -25.80 15.96 3.13
C ARG A 103 -26.32 14.72 2.38
N ASP A 104 -25.45 14.05 1.63
CA ASP A 104 -25.84 12.90 0.80
C ASP A 104 -26.12 11.70 1.71
N TYR A 105 -25.33 11.56 2.78
CA TYR A 105 -25.55 10.57 3.83
C TYR A 105 -26.87 10.79 4.57
N LEU A 106 -27.16 12.03 5.00
CA LEU A 106 -28.42 12.35 5.67
C LEU A 106 -29.64 12.04 4.78
N ASN A 107 -29.57 12.43 3.51
CA ASN A 107 -30.63 12.10 2.54
C ASN A 107 -30.79 10.58 2.37
N SER A 108 -29.69 9.81 2.38
CA SER A 108 -29.78 8.35 2.29
C SER A 108 -30.40 7.70 3.53
N LEU A 109 -30.26 8.31 4.72
CA LEU A 109 -30.91 7.84 5.93
C LEU A 109 -32.42 8.12 5.90
N GLU A 110 -32.83 9.32 5.48
CA GLU A 110 -34.25 9.67 5.33
C GLU A 110 -34.97 8.71 4.36
N GLN A 111 -34.32 8.38 3.24
CA GLN A 111 -34.88 7.43 2.26
C GLN A 111 -35.06 6.01 2.82
N LEU A 112 -34.13 5.54 3.65
CA LEU A 112 -34.26 4.23 4.30
C LEU A 112 -35.41 4.21 5.32
N GLU A 113 -35.60 5.29 6.07
CA GLU A 113 -36.71 5.41 7.03
C GLU A 113 -38.07 5.44 6.33
N ASP A 114 -38.18 6.13 5.18
CA ASP A 114 -39.39 6.15 4.37
C ASP A 114 -39.69 4.77 3.76
N GLU A 115 -38.67 4.06 3.26
CA GLU A 115 -38.80 2.71 2.70
C GLU A 115 -39.26 1.69 3.75
N ASP A 116 -38.79 1.79 5.00
CA ASP A 116 -39.21 0.91 6.11
C ASP A 116 -40.61 1.25 6.66
N ALA A 117 -41.09 2.48 6.47
CA ALA A 117 -42.42 2.93 6.92
C ALA A 117 -43.57 2.48 6.00
N ASP A 118 -43.26 2.15 4.75
CA ASP A 118 -44.21 1.70 3.72
C ASP A 118 -44.37 0.16 3.63
N VAL A 119 -43.76 -0.61 4.55
CA VAL A 119 -43.84 -2.09 4.66
C VAL A 119 -44.63 -2.52 5.90
#